data_AF-A0AAD8DLV7-F1
#
_entry.id   AF-A0AAD8DLV7-F1
#
_cell.length_a   1.000
_cell.length_b   1.000
_cell.length_c   1.000
_cell.angle_alpha   90.00
_cell.angle_beta   90.00
_cell.angle_gamma   90.00
#
_symmetry.space_group_name_H-M   'P 1'
#
loop_
_entity.id
_entity.type
_entity.pdbx_description
1 polymer ?
#
loop_
_entity_poly.entity_id
_entity_poly.type
_entity_poly.pdbx_seq_one_letter_code
_entity_poly.pdbx_strand_id
1 'polypeptide(L)'
;MSVLCWLVKILAWLTMFMQSCEVFYLTVDSVRDSCAVILMSSRSDAERKLCKNVLRLHRASFTKIRVCGLVYADAALELGIVGQLANYSVVLLQFALL
;
A
#
# COMPACT_ATOMS: atom_id res chain seq x y z
N MET A 1 -13.13 17.46 23.43
CA MET A 1 -13.66 17.03 22.10
C MET A 1 -12.75 17.30 20.91
N SER A 2 -11.61 18.01 21.05
CA SER A 2 -10.72 18.32 19.91
C SER A 2 -9.82 17.13 19.49
N VAL A 3 -9.28 16.38 20.46
CA VAL A 3 -8.31 15.29 20.19
C VAL A 3 -8.93 14.11 19.45
N LEU A 4 -10.14 13.69 19.82
CA LEU A 4 -10.81 12.56 19.18
C LEU A 4 -11.11 12.85 17.69
N CYS A 5 -11.63 14.05 17.38
CA CYS A 5 -11.84 14.48 16.00
C CYS A 5 -10.53 14.53 15.20
N TRP A 6 -9.43 14.97 15.83
CA TRP A 6 -8.12 15.01 15.18
C TRP A 6 -7.58 13.60 14.88
N LEU A 7 -7.73 12.67 15.82
CA LEU A 7 -7.37 11.26 15.64
C LEU A 7 -8.20 10.61 14.53
N VAL A 8 -9.52 10.79 14.53
CA VAL A 8 -10.40 10.28 13.48
C VAL A 8 -10.01 10.84 12.12
N LYS A 9 -9.69 12.13 12.05
CA LYS A 9 -9.21 12.76 10.81
C LYS A 9 -7.92 12.07 10.34
N ILE A 10 -6.92 11.90 11.20
CA ILE A 10 -5.65 11.23 10.82
C ILE A 10 -5.89 9.80 10.33
N LEU A 11 -6.71 9.04 11.04
CA LEU A 11 -7.05 7.67 10.63
C LEU A 11 -7.73 7.68 9.25
N ALA A 12 -8.68 8.58 9.00
CA ALA A 12 -9.32 8.70 7.69
C ALA A 12 -8.32 9.02 6.56
N TRP A 13 -7.38 9.95 6.79
CA TRP A 13 -6.32 10.25 5.82
C TRP A 13 -5.41 9.04 5.58
N LEU A 14 -5.05 8.33 6.64
CA LEU A 14 -4.23 7.13 6.55
C LEU A 14 -4.94 6.06 5.72
N THR A 15 -6.19 5.73 6.03
CA THR A 15 -6.98 4.75 5.28
C THR A 15 -7.08 5.11 3.80
N MET A 16 -7.39 6.36 3.46
CA MET A 16 -7.45 6.81 2.05
C MET A 16 -6.11 6.65 1.33
N PHE A 17 -5.00 6.97 2.00
CA PHE A 17 -3.66 6.80 1.44
C PHE A 17 -3.34 5.33 1.19
N MET A 18 -3.66 4.44 2.14
CA MET A 18 -3.39 3.01 2.04
C MET A 18 -4.21 2.37 0.92
N GLN A 19 -5.49 2.72 0.80
CA GLN A 19 -6.34 2.28 -0.33
C GLN A 19 -5.78 2.72 -1.67
N SER A 20 -5.31 3.97 -1.77
CA SER A 20 -4.71 4.48 -3.01
C SER A 20 -3.44 3.70 -3.39
N CYS A 21 -2.63 3.33 -2.39
CA CYS A 21 -1.45 2.49 -2.61
C CYS A 21 -1.82 1.08 -3.07
N GLU A 22 -2.85 0.47 -2.47
CA GLU A 22 -3.33 -0.86 -2.85
C GLU A 22 -3.84 -0.89 -4.30
N VAL A 23 -4.68 0.08 -4.68
CA VAL A 23 -5.17 0.23 -6.06
C VAL A 23 -4.00 0.43 -7.04
N PHE A 24 -3.01 1.23 -6.66
CA PHE A 24 -1.80 1.40 -7.46
C PHE A 24 -1.04 0.08 -7.65
N TYR A 25 -0.82 -0.70 -6.59
CA TYR A 25 -0.13 -1.99 -6.70
C TYR A 25 -0.90 -3.00 -7.56
N LEU A 26 -2.22 -3.09 -7.39
CA LEU A 26 -3.07 -3.97 -8.21
C LEU A 26 -2.97 -3.59 -9.70
N THR A 27 -2.96 -2.29 -10.00
CA THR A 27 -2.81 -1.79 -11.36
C THR A 27 -1.44 -2.15 -11.94
N VAL A 28 -0.36 -2.00 -11.15
CA VAL A 28 0.99 -2.36 -11.59
C VAL A 28 1.13 -3.87 -11.83
N ASP A 29 0.59 -4.71 -10.94
CA ASP A 29 0.60 -6.16 -11.13
C ASP A 29 -0.23 -6.57 -12.35
N SER A 30 -1.40 -5.94 -12.58
CA SER A 30 -2.21 -6.17 -13.79
C SER A 30 -1.46 -5.83 -15.09
N VAL A 31 -0.70 -4.73 -15.10
CA VAL A 31 0.14 -4.34 -16.24
C VAL A 31 1.26 -5.36 -16.47
N ARG A 32 1.88 -5.86 -15.39
CA ARG A 32 2.90 -6.90 -15.45
C ARG A 32 2.36 -8.19 -16.05
N ASP A 33 1.19 -8.64 -15.61
CA ASP A 33 0.54 -9.85 -16.10
C ASP A 33 0.14 -9.70 -17.57
N SER A 34 -0.44 -8.56 -17.94
CA SER A 34 -0.79 -8.24 -19.32
C SER A 34 0.45 -8.25 -20.22
N CYS A 35 1.56 -7.65 -19.77
CA CYS A 35 2.82 -7.67 -20.52
C CYS A 35 3.42 -9.08 -20.63
N ALA A 36 3.25 -9.94 -19.62
CA ALA A 36 3.68 -11.33 -19.67
C ALA A 36 2.88 -12.14 -20.71
N VAL A 37 1.55 -11.93 -20.77
CA VAL A 37 0.68 -12.54 -21.78
C VAL A 37 1.05 -12.07 -23.19
N ILE A 38 1.20 -10.76 -23.39
CA ILE A 38 1.59 -10.19 -24.70
C ILE A 38 2.96 -10.71 -25.13
N LEU A 39 3.91 -10.90 -24.22
CA LEU A 39 5.23 -11.42 -24.57
C LEU A 39 5.18 -12.86 -25.13
N MET A 40 4.21 -13.65 -24.66
CA MET A 40 3.97 -15.04 -25.11
C MET A 40 3.14 -15.11 -26.39
N SER A 41 2.19 -14.20 -26.59
CA SER A 41 1.24 -14.24 -27.71
C SER A 41 1.60 -13.33 -28.90
N SER A 42 2.41 -12.29 -28.68
CA SER A 42 2.71 -11.28 -29.71
C SER A 42 3.67 -11.80 -30.78
N ARG A 43 3.31 -11.50 -32.04
CA ARG A 43 4.17 -11.67 -33.22
C ARG A 43 4.91 -10.40 -33.63
N SER A 44 4.67 -9.27 -32.94
CA SER A 44 5.31 -8.00 -33.21
C SER A 44 6.53 -7.81 -32.30
N ASP A 45 7.71 -7.65 -32.92
CA ASP A 45 8.94 -7.38 -32.17
C ASP A 45 8.87 -6.05 -31.38
N ALA A 46 8.11 -5.08 -31.88
CA ALA A 46 7.92 -3.80 -31.21
C ALA A 46 7.16 -3.97 -29.88
N GLU A 47 6.07 -4.74 -29.88
CA GLU A 47 5.27 -5.04 -28.67
C GLU A 47 6.09 -5.86 -27.67
N ARG A 48 6.81 -6.89 -28.14
CA ARG A 48 7.69 -7.69 -27.27
C ARG A 48 8.79 -6.84 -26.64
N LYS A 49 9.38 -5.91 -27.40
CA LYS A 49 10.41 -4.99 -26.87
C LYS A 49 9.83 -4.05 -25.82
N LEU A 50 8.64 -3.50 -26.05
CA LEU A 50 7.93 -2.67 -25.09
C LEU A 50 7.64 -3.44 -23.79
N CYS A 51 7.00 -4.60 -23.87
CA CYS A 51 6.68 -5.42 -22.70
C CYS A 51 7.94 -5.85 -21.93
N LYS A 52 9.03 -6.22 -22.62
CA LYS A 52 10.32 -6.50 -21.96
C LYS A 52 10.86 -5.30 -21.20
N ASN A 53 10.78 -4.11 -21.77
CA ASN A 53 11.23 -2.88 -21.11
C ASN A 53 10.38 -2.56 -19.88
N VAL A 54 9.06 -2.72 -19.97
CA VAL A 54 8.14 -2.54 -18.83
C VAL A 54 8.45 -3.54 -17.71
N LEU A 55 8.60 -4.83 -18.02
CA LEU A 55 8.98 -5.84 -17.01
C LEU A 55 10.36 -5.55 -16.40
N ARG A 56 11.31 -5.08 -17.20
CA ARG A 56 12.66 -4.75 -16.72
C ARG A 56 12.65 -3.53 -15.81
N LEU A 57 11.89 -2.50 -16.18
CA LEU A 57 11.69 -1.30 -15.36
C LEU A 57 10.99 -1.65 -14.05
N HIS A 58 9.92 -2.45 -14.10
CA HIS A 58 9.24 -2.97 -12.92
C HIS A 58 10.24 -3.69 -12.01
N ARG A 59 11.03 -4.63 -12.53
CA ARG A 59 12.01 -5.37 -11.72
C ARG A 59 13.11 -4.48 -11.12
N ALA A 60 13.53 -3.43 -11.82
CA ALA A 60 14.63 -2.56 -11.38
C ALA A 60 14.19 -1.43 -10.45
N SER A 61 12.96 -0.93 -10.60
CA SER A 61 12.51 0.30 -9.96
C SER A 61 11.27 0.12 -9.10
N PHE A 62 10.46 -0.91 -9.31
CA PHE A 62 9.29 -1.14 -8.48
C PHE A 62 9.71 -1.73 -7.14
N THR A 63 9.40 -1.00 -6.08
CA THR A 63 9.38 -1.49 -4.71
C THR A 63 8.08 -0.98 -4.11
N LYS A 64 7.34 -1.83 -3.38
CA LYS A 64 6.17 -1.37 -2.62
C LYS A 64 6.59 -0.16 -1.77
N ILE A 65 5.77 0.89 -1.75
CA ILE A 65 5.98 2.10 -0.97
C ILE A 65 6.15 1.70 0.49
N ARG A 66 7.26 2.14 1.08
CA ARG A 66 7.56 1.95 2.49
C ARG A 66 7.23 3.23 3.25
N VAL A 67 6.27 3.16 4.16
CA VAL A 67 5.99 4.22 5.12
C VAL A 67 7.16 4.29 6.10
N CYS A 68 7.73 5.49 6.23
CA CYS A 68 8.92 5.76 7.05
C CYS A 68 10.13 4.87 6.73
N GLY A 69 10.19 4.27 5.53
CA GLY A 69 11.24 3.32 5.16
C GLY A 69 11.21 1.98 5.90
N LEU A 70 10.25 1.76 6.81
CA LEU A 70 10.26 0.67 7.78
C LEU A 70 9.17 -0.38 7.52
N VAL A 71 7.99 0.04 7.07
CA VAL A 71 6.84 -0.86 6.88
C VAL A 71 6.19 -0.59 5.53
N TYR A 72 5.78 -1.65 4.83
CA TYR A 72 5.03 -1.50 3.59
C TYR A 72 3.69 -0.80 3.85
N ALA A 73 3.33 0.13 2.96
CA ALA A 73 2.00 0.72 2.92
C ALA A 73 0.99 -0.36 2.48
N ASP A 74 0.62 -1.23 3.41
CA ASP A 74 -0.31 -2.36 3.25
C ASP A 74 -1.37 -2.35 4.36
N ALA A 75 -2.55 -2.90 4.12
CA ALA A 75 -3.68 -2.93 5.07
C ALA A 75 -3.29 -3.51 6.45
N ALA A 76 -2.29 -4.39 6.49
CA ALA A 76 -1.72 -4.91 7.73
C ALA A 76 -1.07 -3.83 8.62
N LEU A 77 -0.45 -2.80 8.03
CA LEU A 77 0.11 -1.67 8.78
C LEU A 77 -1.00 -0.82 9.42
N GLU A 78 -2.09 -0.59 8.68
CA GLU A 78 -3.25 0.16 9.19
C GLU A 78 -3.87 -0.56 10.40
N LEU A 79 -4.12 -1.86 10.28
CA LEU A 79 -4.60 -2.71 11.38
C LEU A 79 -3.66 -2.68 12.59
N GLY A 80 -2.34 -2.72 12.35
CA GLY A 80 -1.33 -2.62 13.41
C GLY A 80 -1.39 -1.29 14.16
N ILE A 81 -1.52 -0.17 13.45
CA ILE A 81 -1.61 1.17 14.05
C ILE A 81 -2.88 1.32 14.88
N VAL A 82 -4.02 0.89 14.35
CA VAL A 82 -5.31 0.93 15.06
C VAL A 82 -5.28 0.05 16.30
N GLY A 83 -4.71 -1.15 16.21
CA GLY A 83 -4.57 -2.07 17.34
C GLY A 83 -3.69 -1.50 18.46
N GLN A 84 -2.56 -0.86 18.12
CA GLN A 84 -1.71 -0.19 19.11
C GLN A 84 -2.45 0.98 19.77
N LEU A 85 -3.14 1.81 18.99
CA LEU A 85 -3.92 2.93 19.52
C LEU A 85 -4.99 2.46 20.51
N ALA A 86 -5.70 1.38 20.18
CA ALA A 86 -6.70 0.78 21.05
C ALA A 86 -6.08 0.27 22.36
N ASN A 87 -4.96 -0.45 22.28
CA ASN A 87 -4.25 -0.96 23.46
C ASN A 87 -3.80 0.16 24.38
N TYR A 88 -3.15 1.21 23.86
CA TYR A 88 -2.75 2.36 24.67
C TYR A 88 -3.94 3.07 25.29
N SER A 89 -5.05 3.20 24.55
CA SER A 89 -6.28 3.79 25.06
C SER A 89 -6.86 2.99 26.23
N VAL A 90 -6.87 1.65 26.12
CA VAL A 90 -7.33 0.75 27.20
C VAL A 90 -6.44 0.88 28.43
N VAL A 91 -5.11 0.86 28.27
CA VAL A 91 -4.16 0.99 29.39
C VAL A 91 -4.34 2.34 30.09
N LEU A 92 -4.44 3.44 29.34
CA LEU A 92 -4.69 4.76 29.93
C LEU A 92 -6.03 4.81 30.67
N LEU A 93 -7.07 4.16 30.13
CA LEU A 93 -8.37 4.09 30.78
C LEU A 93 -8.31 3.29 32.08
N GLN A 94 -7.53 2.19 32.12
CA GLN A 94 -7.28 1.44 33.35
C GLN A 94 -6.63 2.31 34.41
N PHE A 95 -5.58 3.07 34.09
CA PHE A 95 -4.95 4.01 35.03
C PHE A 95 -5.84 5.17 35.48
N ALA A 96 -6.87 5.52 34.70
CA ALA A 96 -7.79 6.60 35.05
C ALA A 96 -8.96 6.13 35.93
N LEU A 97 -9.32 4.84 35.84
CA LEU A 97 -10.47 4.26 36.54
C LEU A 97 -10.08 3.39 37.75
N LEU A 98 -8.82 2.96 37.82
CA LEU A 98 -8.22 2.19 38.92
C LEU A 98 -7.37 3.10 39.80
#